data_AF-A0A415NY51-F1
#
_entry.id   AF-A0A415NY51-F1
#
_cell.length_a   1.000
_cell.length_b   1.000
_cell.length_c   1.000
_cell.angle_alpha   90.00
_cell.angle_beta   90.00
_cell.angle_gamma   90.00
#
_symmetry.space_group_name_H-M   'P 1'
#
loop_
_entity.id
_entity.type
_entity.pdbx_description
1 polymer ?
#
loop_
_entity_poly.entity_id
_entity_poly.type
_entity_poly.pdbx_seq_one_letter_code
_entity_poly.pdbx_strand_id
1 'polypeptide(L)'
;MKRRQVFSNILSGFLGQVITLLLGIILPRLFIMTFGSEINGLLSSVNQVYVYIGLLEAGVGTATLQALYKPIASQEKDSINSILSATKMYYYKTGFFYGLAVLLFAILYPIFVSNEIGFTTIFLVILFSGLGNVIIYFFHGKYKILLNADGRGYIVTNIATISTIITSYFKIILIFKGFDVVAIQFSFFIVTLLHKILLNADGRGYIVTNIATISTIITSYFKIILIFKG
;
A
#
# COMPACT_ATOMS: atom_id res chain seq x y z
N MET A 1 -16.85 3.88 25.52
CA MET A 1 -15.37 4.01 25.47
C MET A 1 -14.95 5.25 26.25
N LYS A 2 -13.87 5.19 27.05
CA LYS A 2 -13.46 6.29 27.95
C LYS A 2 -12.90 7.48 27.14
N ARG A 3 -13.39 8.70 27.39
CA ARG A 3 -13.09 9.96 26.67
C ARG A 3 -11.59 10.21 26.41
N ARG A 4 -10.72 9.78 27.34
CA ARG A 4 -9.25 9.91 27.28
C ARG A 4 -8.61 9.08 26.15
N GLN A 5 -9.16 7.89 25.86
CA GLN A 5 -8.70 7.02 24.76
C GLN A 5 -9.10 7.58 23.40
N VAL A 6 -10.31 8.17 23.31
CA VAL A 6 -10.78 8.83 22.09
C VAL A 6 -9.88 10.02 21.75
N PHE A 7 -9.55 10.86 22.74
CA PHE A 7 -8.66 12.00 22.52
C PHE A 7 -7.24 11.59 22.10
N SER A 8 -6.67 10.57 22.75
CA SER A 8 -5.35 10.04 22.38
C SER A 8 -5.33 9.45 20.96
N ASN A 9 -6.39 8.77 20.54
CA ASN A 9 -6.52 8.24 19.18
C ASN A 9 -6.65 9.35 18.14
N ILE A 10 -7.44 10.39 18.42
CA ILE A 10 -7.59 11.56 17.53
C ILE A 10 -6.26 12.29 17.38
N LEU A 11 -5.57 12.54 18.49
CA LEU A 11 -4.26 13.22 18.47
C LEU A 11 -3.21 12.39 17.72
N SER A 12 -3.18 11.08 17.94
CA SER A 12 -2.26 10.18 17.23
C SER A 12 -2.56 10.10 15.72
N GLY A 13 -3.84 10.07 15.34
CA GLY A 13 -4.27 10.09 13.95
C GLY A 13 -3.90 11.42 13.27
N PHE A 14 -4.12 12.54 13.95
CA PHE A 14 -3.75 13.88 13.45
C PHE A 14 -2.24 14.02 13.27
N LEU A 15 -1.44 13.63 14.28
CA LEU A 15 0.02 13.65 14.18
C LEU A 15 0.52 12.74 13.05
N GLY A 16 -0.05 11.55 12.90
CA GLY A 16 0.28 10.65 11.80
C GLY A 16 -0.02 11.26 10.43
N GLN A 17 -1.10 12.04 10.30
CA GLN A 17 -1.43 12.76 9.07
C GLN A 17 -0.42 13.86 8.76
N VAL A 18 -0.01 14.63 9.76
CA VAL A 18 1.04 15.67 9.63
C VAL A 18 2.36 15.04 9.19
N ILE A 19 2.77 13.93 9.83
CA ILE A 19 3.98 13.20 9.45
C ILE A 19 3.89 12.71 8.00
N THR A 20 2.74 12.13 7.62
CA THR A 20 2.52 11.66 6.24
C THR A 20 2.61 12.79 5.22
N LEU A 21 2.06 13.96 5.54
CA LEU A 21 2.18 15.17 4.72
C LEU A 21 3.64 15.59 4.54
N LEU A 22 4.40 15.68 5.64
CA LEU A 22 5.82 16.03 5.61
C LEU A 22 6.64 15.04 4.78
N LEU A 23 6.40 13.74 4.96
CA LEU A 23 7.05 12.68 4.18
C LEU A 23 6.71 12.78 2.69
N GLY A 24 5.46 13.15 2.36
CA GLY A 24 5.02 13.38 0.98
C GLY A 24 5.76 14.52 0.28
N ILE A 25 6.28 15.49 1.03
CA ILE A 25 7.09 16.60 0.50
C ILE A 25 8.59 16.24 0.48
N ILE A 26 9.07 15.57 1.54
CA ILE A 26 10.50 15.26 1.71
C ILE A 26 10.96 14.17 0.75
N LEU A 27 10.18 13.09 0.58
CA LEU A 27 10.58 11.95 -0.23
C LEU A 27 10.87 12.32 -1.70
N PRO A 28 9.98 13.02 -2.44
CA PRO A 28 10.28 13.43 -3.82
C PRO A 28 11.57 14.24 -3.92
N ARG A 29 11.81 15.16 -2.98
CA ARG A 29 13.02 15.97 -2.94
C ARG A 29 14.28 15.12 -2.71
N LEU A 30 14.23 14.16 -1.79
CA LEU A 30 15.35 13.22 -1.57
C LEU A 30 15.62 12.38 -2.82
N PHE A 31 14.59 11.86 -3.48
CA PHE A 31 14.76 11.08 -4.71
C PHE A 31 15.42 11.91 -5.83
N ILE A 32 15.01 13.16 -6.02
CA ILE A 32 15.61 14.04 -7.03
C ILE A 32 17.08 14.33 -6.69
N MET A 33 17.39 14.63 -5.42
CA MET A 33 18.77 14.94 -4.99
C MET A 33 19.72 13.74 -5.09
N THR A 34 19.23 12.51 -4.91
CA THR A 34 20.06 11.30 -4.92
C THR A 34 20.13 10.63 -6.30
N PHE A 35 19.01 10.59 -7.03
CA PHE A 35 18.87 9.79 -8.25
C PHE A 35 18.62 10.61 -9.52
N GLY A 36 18.53 11.94 -9.40
CA GLY A 36 18.28 12.82 -10.54
C GLY A 36 16.81 12.92 -10.93
N SER A 37 16.54 13.78 -11.90
CA SER A 37 15.19 14.07 -12.38
C SER A 37 14.61 12.95 -13.23
N GLU A 38 15.44 12.18 -13.95
CA GLU A 38 14.98 11.07 -14.78
C GLU A 38 14.30 9.99 -13.94
N ILE A 39 14.97 9.53 -12.88
CA ILE A 39 14.44 8.50 -11.99
C ILE A 39 13.17 9.00 -11.29
N ASN A 40 13.15 10.27 -10.85
CA ASN A 40 11.93 10.85 -10.28
C ASN A 40 10.79 10.95 -11.30
N GLY A 41 11.08 11.28 -12.56
CA GLY A 41 10.12 11.30 -13.67
C GLY A 41 9.54 9.93 -13.96
N LEU A 42 10.39 8.89 -13.98
CA LEU A 42 9.99 7.49 -14.05
C LEU A 42 9.02 7.16 -12.91
N LEU A 43 9.42 7.36 -11.65
CA LEU A 43 8.61 7.01 -10.49
C LEU A 43 7.26 7.74 -10.48
N SER A 44 7.25 9.01 -10.90
CA SER A 44 6.04 9.82 -11.01
C SER A 44 5.10 9.28 -12.09
N SER A 45 5.62 8.94 -13.28
CA SER A 45 4.86 8.33 -14.39
C SER A 45 4.25 6.98 -13.98
N VAL A 46 5.06 6.15 -13.32
CA VAL A 46 4.64 4.84 -12.81
C VAL A 46 3.52 4.98 -11.78
N ASN A 47 3.67 5.91 -10.84
CA ASN A 47 2.65 6.16 -9.83
C ASN A 47 1.33 6.66 -10.45
N GLN A 48 1.37 7.52 -11.47
CA GLN A 48 0.17 7.98 -12.17
C GLN A 48 -0.61 6.82 -12.82
N VAL A 49 0.09 5.91 -13.49
CA VAL A 49 -0.52 4.69 -14.05
C VAL A 49 -1.19 3.87 -12.94
N TYR A 50 -0.53 3.69 -11.80
CA TYR A 50 -1.11 2.95 -10.67
C TYR A 50 -2.32 3.62 -10.05
N VAL A 51 -2.33 4.95 -9.97
CA VAL A 51 -3.50 5.73 -9.54
C VAL A 51 -4.67 5.46 -10.48
N TYR A 52 -4.46 5.48 -11.80
CA TYR A 52 -5.52 5.21 -12.77
C TYR A 52 -6.08 3.80 -12.67
N ILE A 53 -5.23 2.77 -12.52
CA ILE A 53 -5.73 1.41 -12.29
C ILE A 53 -6.45 1.33 -10.91
N GLY A 54 -5.95 2.06 -9.92
CA GLY A 54 -6.57 2.26 -8.59
C GLY A 54 -8.00 2.78 -8.63
N LEU A 55 -8.36 3.61 -9.62
CA LEU A 55 -9.72 4.13 -9.75
C LEU A 55 -10.75 3.01 -10.04
N LEU A 56 -10.35 1.95 -10.73
CA LEU A 56 -11.21 0.79 -10.98
C LEU A 56 -11.55 0.06 -9.66
N GLU A 57 -10.57 -0.09 -8.76
CA GLU A 57 -10.79 -0.63 -7.41
C GLU A 57 -11.74 0.25 -6.61
N ALA A 58 -11.48 1.54 -6.62
CA ALA A 58 -12.26 2.51 -5.87
C ALA A 58 -13.72 2.49 -6.31
N GLY A 59 -14.00 2.35 -7.62
CA GLY A 59 -15.34 2.20 -8.16
C GLY A 59 -16.06 0.95 -7.66
N VAL A 60 -15.38 -0.20 -7.63
CA VAL A 60 -15.95 -1.44 -7.07
C VAL A 60 -16.23 -1.27 -5.58
N GLY A 61 -15.28 -0.70 -4.82
CA GLY A 61 -15.41 -0.51 -3.39
C GLY A 61 -16.55 0.43 -3.00
N THR A 62 -16.77 1.53 -3.74
CA THR A 62 -17.87 2.47 -3.49
C THR A 62 -19.23 1.84 -3.80
N ALA A 63 -19.35 1.09 -4.89
CA ALA A 63 -20.58 0.38 -5.24
C ALA A 63 -20.94 -0.68 -4.19
N THR A 64 -19.97 -1.47 -3.72
CA THR A 64 -20.19 -2.43 -2.63
C THR A 64 -20.63 -1.73 -1.35
N LEU A 65 -19.98 -0.64 -0.97
CA LEU A 65 -20.31 0.10 0.25
C LEU A 65 -21.75 0.63 0.22
N GLN A 66 -22.17 1.19 -0.92
CA GLN A 66 -23.57 1.61 -1.12
C GLN A 66 -24.54 0.44 -1.04
N ALA A 67 -24.21 -0.70 -1.65
CA ALA A 67 -25.03 -1.91 -1.58
C ALA A 67 -25.14 -2.47 -0.15
N LEU A 68 -24.12 -2.29 0.69
CA LEU A 68 -24.08 -2.79 2.06
C LEU A 68 -24.87 -1.94 3.08
N TYR A 69 -25.06 -0.64 2.84
CA TYR A 69 -25.71 0.23 3.83
C TYR A 69 -27.10 -0.24 4.23
N LYS A 70 -27.94 -0.63 3.26
CA LYS A 70 -29.30 -1.12 3.52
C LYS A 70 -29.30 -2.47 4.28
N PRO A 71 -28.63 -3.52 3.82
CA PRO A 71 -28.54 -4.80 4.53
C PRO A 71 -27.97 -4.71 5.95
N ILE A 72 -26.97 -3.84 6.17
CA ILE A 72 -26.39 -3.63 7.51
C ILE A 72 -27.41 -2.98 8.45
N ALA A 73 -28.13 -1.95 7.99
CA ALA A 73 -29.18 -1.30 8.78
C ALA A 73 -30.31 -2.28 9.16
N SER A 74 -30.63 -3.22 8.27
CA SER A 74 -31.67 -4.24 8.47
C SER A 74 -31.19 -5.53 9.14
N GLN A 75 -29.90 -5.64 9.49
CA GLN A 75 -29.25 -6.85 10.02
C GLN A 75 -29.48 -8.14 9.20
N GLU A 76 -29.64 -8.01 7.89
CA GLU A 76 -29.85 -9.14 6.96
C GLU A 76 -28.53 -9.84 6.64
N LYS A 77 -28.13 -10.81 7.46
CA LYS A 77 -26.84 -11.50 7.34
C LYS A 77 -26.64 -12.20 5.99
N ASP A 78 -27.70 -12.76 5.39
CA ASP A 78 -27.60 -13.47 4.11
C ASP A 78 -27.32 -12.50 2.95
N SER A 79 -28.04 -11.38 2.92
CA SER A 79 -27.81 -10.28 1.97
C SER A 79 -26.38 -9.71 2.09
N ILE A 80 -25.91 -9.48 3.31
CA ILE A 80 -24.53 -9.05 3.58
C ILE A 80 -23.52 -10.06 3.04
N ASN A 81 -23.69 -11.34 3.37
CA ASN A 81 -22.77 -12.40 2.94
C ASN A 81 -22.72 -12.54 1.42
N SER A 82 -23.87 -12.44 0.74
CA SER A 82 -23.97 -12.48 -0.72
C SER A 82 -23.20 -11.32 -1.36
N ILE A 83 -23.42 -10.08 -0.91
CA ILE A 83 -22.73 -8.89 -1.42
C ILE A 83 -21.22 -8.99 -1.20
N LEU A 84 -20.80 -9.43 -0.01
CA LEU A 84 -19.37 -9.60 0.30
C LEU A 84 -18.71 -10.73 -0.54
N SER A 85 -19.46 -11.78 -0.86
CA SER A 85 -18.98 -12.87 -1.73
C SER A 85 -18.80 -12.38 -3.18
N ALA A 86 -19.80 -11.68 -3.72
CA ALA A 86 -19.71 -11.06 -5.04
C ALA A 86 -18.56 -10.05 -5.11
N THR A 87 -18.42 -9.20 -4.10
CA THR A 87 -17.32 -8.23 -3.99
C THR A 87 -15.97 -8.93 -4.01
N LYS A 88 -15.80 -10.02 -3.25
CA LYS A 88 -14.58 -10.82 -3.27
C LYS A 88 -14.23 -11.20 -4.71
N MET A 89 -15.16 -11.77 -5.47
CA MET A 89 -14.94 -12.15 -6.86
C MET A 89 -14.50 -10.98 -7.74
N TYR A 90 -15.13 -9.81 -7.60
CA TYR A 90 -14.72 -8.60 -8.34
C TYR A 90 -13.30 -8.15 -7.99
N TYR A 91 -12.91 -8.19 -6.71
CA TYR A 91 -11.57 -7.84 -6.26
C TYR A 91 -10.49 -8.80 -6.79
N TYR A 92 -10.76 -10.10 -6.88
CA TYR A 92 -9.84 -11.05 -7.53
C TYR A 92 -9.69 -10.73 -9.01
N LYS A 93 -10.78 -10.41 -9.70
CA LYS A 93 -10.77 -10.08 -11.13
C LYS A 93 -10.02 -8.77 -11.40
N THR A 94 -10.28 -7.72 -10.63
CA THR A 94 -9.56 -6.44 -10.76
C THR A 94 -8.09 -6.57 -10.36
N GLY A 95 -7.77 -7.38 -9.35
CA GLY A 95 -6.38 -7.69 -8.98
C GLY A 95 -5.61 -8.42 -10.09
N PHE A 96 -6.26 -9.36 -10.79
CA PHE A 96 -5.67 -10.03 -11.95
C PHE A 96 -5.39 -9.05 -13.09
N PHE A 97 -6.37 -8.20 -13.45
CA PHE A 97 -6.18 -7.17 -14.47
C PHE A 97 -5.12 -6.15 -14.08
N TYR A 98 -5.03 -5.78 -12.79
CA TYR A 98 -3.97 -4.91 -12.28
C TYR A 98 -2.60 -5.55 -12.50
N GLY A 99 -2.42 -6.82 -12.11
CA GLY A 99 -1.17 -7.54 -12.31
C GLY A 99 -0.76 -7.63 -13.78
N LEU A 100 -1.71 -7.91 -14.67
CA LEU A 100 -1.47 -7.92 -16.11
C LEU A 100 -1.07 -6.55 -16.64
N ALA A 101 -1.76 -5.48 -16.21
CA ALA A 101 -1.45 -4.12 -16.60
C ALA A 101 -0.05 -3.70 -16.13
N VAL A 102 0.36 -4.06 -14.90
CA VAL A 102 1.73 -3.83 -14.40
C VAL A 102 2.75 -4.56 -15.25
N LEU A 103 2.52 -5.84 -15.58
CA LEU A 103 3.43 -6.63 -16.41
C LEU A 103 3.60 -6.04 -17.81
N LEU A 104 2.48 -5.70 -18.47
CA LEU A 104 2.51 -5.05 -19.78
C LEU A 104 3.21 -3.71 -19.72
N PHE A 105 2.93 -2.89 -18.71
CA PHE A 105 3.55 -1.59 -18.53
C PHE A 105 5.06 -1.70 -18.25
N ALA A 106 5.49 -2.68 -17.44
CA ALA A 106 6.90 -2.93 -17.15
C ALA A 106 7.69 -3.31 -18.42
N ILE A 107 7.07 -4.04 -19.35
CA ILE A 107 7.70 -4.44 -20.62
C ILE A 107 7.69 -3.29 -21.64
N LEU A 108 6.54 -2.62 -21.78
CA LEU A 108 6.34 -1.62 -22.83
C LEU A 108 7.04 -0.29 -22.53
N TYR A 109 6.96 0.21 -21.29
CA TYR A 109 7.48 1.54 -20.95
C TYR A 109 8.99 1.71 -21.22
N PRO A 110 9.88 0.77 -20.85
CA PRO A 110 11.30 0.90 -21.18
C PRO A 110 11.59 0.98 -22.69
N ILE A 111 10.76 0.39 -23.55
CA ILE A 111 10.95 0.42 -25.01
C ILE A 111 10.84 1.85 -25.56
N PHE A 112 10.03 2.70 -24.92
CA PHE A 112 9.81 4.08 -25.35
C PHE A 112 10.71 5.11 -24.65
N VAL A 113 11.33 4.77 -23.51
CA VAL A 113 11.97 5.75 -22.59
C VAL A 113 13.44 5.45 -22.28
N SER A 114 14.03 4.38 -22.83
CA SER A 114 15.34 3.82 -22.45
C SER A 114 16.60 4.65 -22.75
N ASN A 115 16.48 5.92 -23.15
CA ASN A 115 17.63 6.71 -23.61
C ASN A 115 18.59 7.13 -22.48
N GLU A 116 18.12 7.26 -21.22
CA GLU A 116 18.97 7.72 -20.10
C GLU A 116 19.02 6.72 -18.92
N ILE A 117 17.95 5.94 -18.71
CA ILE A 117 17.88 4.89 -17.69
C ILE A 117 17.94 3.53 -18.39
N GLY A 118 18.81 2.64 -17.93
CA GLY A 118 18.92 1.29 -18.48
C GLY A 118 17.60 0.51 -18.41
N PHE A 119 17.31 -0.26 -19.48
CA PHE A 119 16.08 -1.04 -19.63
C PHE A 119 15.75 -1.88 -18.38
N THR A 120 16.75 -2.62 -17.86
CA THR A 120 16.59 -3.48 -16.68
C THR A 120 16.17 -2.70 -15.43
N THR A 121 16.74 -1.51 -15.22
CA THR A 121 16.40 -0.64 -14.10
C THR A 121 14.95 -0.18 -14.19
N ILE A 122 14.53 0.31 -15.37
CA ILE A 122 13.15 0.73 -15.60
C ILE A 122 12.19 -0.44 -15.35
N PHE A 123 12.46 -1.59 -15.98
CA PHE A 123 11.65 -2.80 -15.84
C PHE A 123 11.46 -3.22 -14.38
N LEU A 124 12.57 -3.33 -13.61
CA LEU A 124 12.52 -3.76 -12.22
C LEU A 124 11.86 -2.73 -11.30
N VAL A 125 12.08 -1.43 -11.53
CA VAL A 125 11.41 -0.36 -10.79
C VAL A 125 9.90 -0.44 -10.96
N ILE A 126 9.42 -0.61 -12.19
CA ILE A 126 7.99 -0.77 -12.48
C ILE A 126 7.49 -2.06 -11.81
N LEU A 127 8.15 -3.19 -12.05
CA LEU A 127 7.71 -4.47 -11.54
C LEU A 127 7.59 -4.49 -10.01
N PHE A 128 8.62 -4.08 -9.27
CA PHE A 128 8.60 -4.12 -7.80
C PHE A 128 7.63 -3.11 -7.19
N SER A 129 7.54 -1.90 -7.75
CA SER A 129 6.57 -0.91 -7.29
C SER A 129 5.13 -1.35 -7.55
N GLY A 130 4.87 -2.01 -8.68
CA GLY A 130 3.54 -2.48 -9.07
C GLY A 130 3.10 -3.72 -8.30
N LEU A 131 3.98 -4.71 -8.14
CA LEU A 131 3.68 -5.93 -7.37
C LEU A 131 3.32 -5.63 -5.91
N GLY A 132 3.94 -4.60 -5.32
CA GLY A 132 3.57 -4.14 -3.97
C GLY A 132 2.10 -3.70 -3.90
N ASN A 133 1.60 -3.04 -4.94
CA ASN A 133 0.21 -2.60 -5.04
C ASN A 133 -0.76 -3.72 -5.41
N VAL A 134 -0.35 -4.71 -6.22
CA VAL A 134 -1.17 -5.90 -6.56
C VAL A 134 -1.66 -6.61 -5.28
N ILE A 135 -0.78 -6.73 -4.27
CA ILE A 135 -1.09 -7.41 -3.00
C ILE A 135 -2.26 -6.73 -2.26
N ILE A 136 -2.50 -5.44 -2.48
CA ILE A 136 -3.62 -4.69 -1.88
C ILE A 136 -4.96 -5.25 -2.38
N TYR A 137 -5.06 -5.64 -3.64
CA TYR A 137 -6.30 -6.11 -4.25
C TYR A 137 -6.72 -7.48 -3.76
N PHE A 138 -5.77 -8.39 -3.59
CA PHE A 138 -6.07 -9.79 -3.25
C PHE A 138 -6.48 -9.99 -1.78
N PHE A 139 -6.02 -9.12 -0.87
CA PHE A 139 -6.17 -9.35 0.57
C PHE A 139 -7.06 -8.33 1.31
N HIS A 140 -7.25 -7.10 0.80
CA HIS A 140 -7.84 -6.00 1.59
C HIS A 140 -9.30 -5.62 1.30
N GLY A 141 -9.82 -5.87 0.10
CA GLY A 141 -11.10 -5.27 -0.34
C GLY A 141 -12.28 -5.49 0.60
N LYS A 142 -12.61 -6.76 0.85
CA LYS A 142 -13.79 -7.17 1.64
C LYS A 142 -13.81 -6.57 3.05
N TYR A 143 -12.70 -6.66 3.77
CA TYR A 143 -12.63 -6.26 5.17
C TYR A 143 -12.54 -4.74 5.34
N LYS A 144 -11.82 -4.07 4.46
CA LYS A 144 -11.79 -2.60 4.39
C LYS A 144 -13.21 -2.07 4.21
N ILE A 145 -13.98 -2.62 3.28
CA ILE A 145 -15.34 -2.15 3.00
C ILE A 145 -16.27 -2.41 4.19
N LEU A 146 -16.21 -3.60 4.80
CA LEU A 146 -17.02 -3.93 5.98
C LEU A 146 -16.73 -2.98 7.16
N LEU A 147 -15.46 -2.73 7.46
CA LEU A 147 -15.08 -1.80 8.53
C LEU A 147 -15.52 -0.37 8.26
N ASN A 148 -15.49 0.07 7.00
CA ASN A 148 -16.00 1.39 6.64
C ASN A 148 -17.53 1.45 6.78
N ALA A 149 -18.24 0.40 6.36
CA ALA A 149 -19.69 0.32 6.47
C ALA A 149 -20.16 0.24 7.95
N ASP A 150 -19.38 -0.38 8.84
CA ASP A 150 -19.60 -0.43 10.29
C ASP A 150 -19.17 0.85 11.04
N GLY A 151 -18.79 1.93 10.33
CA GLY A 151 -18.34 3.19 10.94
C GLY A 151 -16.95 3.12 11.61
N ARG A 152 -16.19 2.05 11.37
CA ARG A 152 -14.83 1.83 11.90
C ARG A 152 -13.72 2.20 10.91
N GLY A 153 -14.00 3.11 9.98
CA GLY A 153 -13.04 3.59 8.99
C GLY A 153 -11.74 4.15 9.59
N TYR A 154 -11.79 4.66 10.83
CA TYR A 154 -10.61 5.12 11.57
C TYR A 154 -9.52 4.04 11.71
N ILE A 155 -9.89 2.76 11.77
CA ILE A 155 -8.94 1.64 11.83
C ILE A 155 -8.20 1.51 10.51
N VAL A 156 -8.93 1.59 9.39
CA VAL A 156 -8.36 1.53 8.03
C VAL A 156 -7.39 2.69 7.82
N THR A 157 -7.77 3.90 8.20
CA THR A 157 -6.92 5.09 8.10
C THR A 157 -5.66 4.94 8.95
N ASN A 158 -5.77 4.52 10.21
CA ASN A 158 -4.61 4.33 11.08
C ASN A 158 -3.63 3.30 10.53
N ILE A 159 -4.12 2.17 10.00
CA ILE A 159 -3.28 1.15 9.36
C ILE A 159 -2.55 1.73 8.15
N ALA A 160 -3.25 2.47 7.30
CA ALA A 160 -2.66 3.12 6.13
C ALA A 160 -1.57 4.12 6.53
N THR A 161 -1.84 4.96 7.52
CA THR A 161 -0.88 5.94 8.05
C THR A 161 0.37 5.26 8.61
N ILE A 162 0.21 4.24 9.45
CA ILE A 162 1.34 3.48 10.01
C ILE A 162 2.16 2.82 8.89
N SER A 163 1.48 2.23 7.90
CA SER A 163 2.14 1.62 6.73
C SER A 163 2.97 2.63 5.97
N THR A 164 2.42 3.82 5.71
CA THR A 164 3.12 4.90 5.00
C THR A 164 4.34 5.39 5.77
N ILE A 165 4.22 5.57 7.09
CA ILE A 165 5.34 6.01 7.95
C ILE A 165 6.47 4.98 7.93
N ILE A 166 6.16 3.71 8.21
CA ILE A 166 7.15 2.62 8.23
C ILE A 166 7.87 2.54 6.89
N THR A 167 7.10 2.59 5.81
CA THR A 167 7.65 2.39 4.48
C THR A 167 8.48 3.59 4.01
N SER A 168 8.08 4.81 4.37
CA SER A 168 8.84 6.03 4.09
C SER A 168 10.13 6.09 4.89
N TYR A 169 10.09 5.71 6.17
CA TYR A 169 11.26 5.62 7.03
C TYR A 169 12.32 4.69 6.42
N PHE A 170 11.89 3.55 5.90
CA PHE A 170 12.80 2.61 5.24
C PHE A 170 13.37 3.10 3.92
N LYS A 171 12.56 3.76 3.09
CA LYS A 171 13.09 4.44 1.88
C LYS A 171 14.19 5.43 2.23
N ILE A 172 13.96 6.25 3.25
CA ILE A 172 14.95 7.25 3.71
C ILE A 172 16.25 6.58 4.14
N ILE A 173 16.20 5.52 4.97
CA ILE A 173 17.40 4.79 5.40
C ILE A 173 18.19 4.24 4.20
N LEU A 174 17.51 3.64 3.23
CA LEU A 174 18.18 3.05 2.07
C LEU A 174 18.83 4.11 1.18
N ILE A 175 18.15 5.24 0.99
CA ILE A 175 18.70 6.40 0.27
C ILE A 175 20.00 6.87 0.93
N PHE A 176 19.99 7.09 2.25
CA PHE A 176 21.19 7.53 2.98
C PHE A 176 22.31 6.49 3.01
N LYS A 177 21.99 5.20 2.89
CA LYS A 177 22.98 4.12 2.76
C LYS A 177 23.56 3.98 1.35
N GLY A 178 23.10 4.76 0.38
CA GLY A 178 23.62 4.76 -0.99
C GLY A 178 23.16 3.56 -1.84
N PHE A 179 22.02 2.94 -1.49
CA PHE A 179 21.44 1.89 -2.33
C PHE A 179 20.89 2.48 -3.63
N ASP A 180 20.92 1.67 -4.69
CA ASP A 180 20.32 2.06 -5.97
C ASP A 180 18.77 2.08 -5.89
N VAL A 181 18.15 2.67 -6.91
CA VAL A 181 16.69 2.79 -6.96
C VAL A 181 16.00 1.42 -7.02
N VAL A 182 16.63 0.42 -7.64
CA VAL A 182 16.06 -0.93 -7.78
C VAL A 182 15.97 -1.61 -6.43
N ALA A 183 17.06 -1.58 -5.64
CA ALA A 183 17.12 -2.09 -4.29
C ALA A 183 16.09 -1.40 -3.39
N ILE A 184 15.91 -0.09 -3.52
CA ILE A 184 14.88 0.64 -2.78
C ILE A 184 13.47 0.14 -3.12
N GLN A 185 13.13 -0.05 -4.40
CA GLN A 185 11.81 -0.55 -4.81
C GLN A 185 11.59 -2.01 -4.43
N PHE A 186 12.62 -2.84 -4.55
CA PHE A 186 12.57 -4.23 -4.10
C PHE A 186 12.30 -4.29 -2.59
N SER A 187 13.02 -3.47 -1.82
CA SER A 187 12.85 -3.41 -0.38
C SER A 187 11.45 -2.94 0.02
N PHE A 188 10.91 -1.94 -0.69
CA PHE A 188 9.51 -1.50 -0.55
C PHE A 188 8.51 -2.63 -0.78
N PHE A 189 8.72 -3.41 -1.84
CA PHE A 189 7.89 -4.58 -2.14
C PHE A 189 7.92 -5.59 -0.98
N ILE A 190 9.09 -5.91 -0.44
CA ILE A 190 9.25 -6.82 0.68
C ILE A 190 8.58 -6.30 1.96
N VAL A 191 8.74 -5.01 2.32
CA VAL A 191 8.02 -4.42 3.48
C VAL A 191 6.52 -4.56 3.31
N THR A 192 6.03 -4.24 2.12
CA THR A 192 4.60 -4.30 1.81
C THR A 192 4.09 -5.73 1.92
N LEU A 193 4.82 -6.69 1.37
CA LEU A 193 4.48 -8.11 1.46
C LEU A 193 4.45 -8.60 2.91
N LEU A 194 5.51 -8.32 3.70
CA LEU A 194 5.60 -8.71 5.11
C LEU A 194 4.49 -8.10 5.95
N HIS A 195 4.22 -6.81 5.78
CA HIS A 195 3.15 -6.12 6.47
C HIS A 195 1.78 -6.78 6.20
N LYS A 196 1.53 -7.18 4.95
CA LYS A 196 0.26 -7.81 4.55
C LYS A 196 0.13 -9.26 5.02
N ILE A 197 1.21 -10.05 4.99
CA ILE A 197 1.23 -11.42 5.52
C ILE A 197 0.94 -11.41 7.03
N LEU A 198 1.62 -10.55 7.79
CA LEU A 198 1.45 -10.47 9.24
C LEU A 198 0.03 -10.02 9.62
N LEU A 199 -0.55 -9.07 8.88
CA LEU A 199 -1.96 -8.67 9.09
C LEU A 199 -2.96 -9.80 8.82
N ASN A 200 -2.65 -10.72 7.89
CA ASN A 200 -3.52 -11.86 7.59
C ASN A 200 -3.34 -13.01 8.60
N ALA A 201 -2.11 -13.23 9.08
CA ALA A 201 -1.78 -14.31 10.01
C ALA A 201 -2.39 -14.13 11.41
N ASP A 202 -2.65 -12.90 11.84
CA ASP A 202 -3.16 -12.61 13.19
C ASP A 202 -4.62 -13.07 13.41
N GLY A 203 -5.30 -13.58 12.38
CA GLY A 203 -6.64 -14.22 12.45
C GLY A 203 -7.80 -13.31 12.88
N ARG A 204 -7.50 -12.17 13.52
CA ARG A 204 -8.39 -11.06 13.86
C ARG A 204 -8.11 -9.94 12.89
N GLY A 205 -8.50 -10.16 11.63
CA GLY A 205 -8.30 -9.23 10.54
C GLY A 205 -8.51 -7.78 10.99
N TYR A 206 -7.49 -6.95 10.75
CA TYR A 206 -7.52 -5.49 10.83
C TYR A 206 -7.66 -4.85 12.21
N ILE A 207 -7.97 -5.59 13.29
CA ILE A 207 -8.48 -4.94 14.51
C ILE A 207 -7.35 -4.40 15.42
N VAL A 208 -6.12 -4.92 15.36
CA VAL A 208 -5.02 -4.38 16.16
C VAL A 208 -3.67 -4.55 15.45
N THR A 209 -3.15 -3.50 14.79
CA THR A 209 -1.70 -3.43 14.55
C THR A 209 -1.05 -3.17 15.91
N ASN A 210 -0.67 -4.24 16.62
CA ASN A 210 0.02 -4.09 17.90
C ASN A 210 1.46 -3.60 17.65
N ILE A 211 2.05 -2.91 18.63
CA ILE A 211 3.46 -2.49 18.63
C ILE A 211 4.38 -3.69 18.37
N ALA A 212 4.00 -4.88 18.84
CA ALA A 212 4.70 -6.13 18.57
C ALA A 212 4.79 -6.44 17.07
N THR A 213 3.69 -6.36 16.32
CA THR A 213 3.66 -6.60 14.86
C THR A 213 4.54 -5.61 14.11
N ILE A 214 4.51 -4.33 14.51
CA ILE A 214 5.37 -3.28 13.94
C ILE A 214 6.85 -3.58 14.21
N SER A 215 7.19 -3.95 15.46
CA SER A 215 8.55 -4.35 15.84
C SER A 215 9.04 -5.56 15.04
N THR A 216 8.18 -6.57 14.81
CA THR A 216 8.52 -7.74 13.99
C THR A 216 8.76 -7.37 12.53
N ILE A 217 7.97 -6.48 11.94
CA ILE A 217 8.20 -5.96 10.59
C ILE A 217 9.55 -5.26 10.52
N ILE A 218 9.82 -4.37 11.49
CA ILE A 218 11.07 -3.61 11.51
C ILE A 218 12.28 -4.54 11.64
N THR A 219 12.22 -5.49 12.57
CA THR A 219 13.31 -6.45 12.81
C THR A 219 13.56 -7.36 11.61
N SER A 220 12.49 -7.88 10.99
CA SER A 220 12.61 -8.73 9.80
C SER A 220 13.20 -7.97 8.63
N TYR A 221 12.81 -6.71 8.48
CA TYR A 221 13.32 -5.86 7.41
C TYR A 221 14.80 -5.49 7.59
N PHE A 222 15.24 -5.15 8.81
CA PHE A 222 16.66 -4.90 9.10
C PHE A 222 17.53 -6.11 8.79
N LYS A 223 17.05 -7.34 9.05
CA LYS A 223 17.76 -8.57 8.65
C LYS A 223 17.91 -8.68 7.13
N ILE A 224 16.87 -8.35 6.37
CA ILE A 224 16.91 -8.40 4.90
C ILE A 224 17.89 -7.36 4.34
N ILE A 225 17.89 -6.13 4.86
CA ILE A 225 18.89 -5.12 4.47
C ILE A 225 20.32 -5.59 4.74
N LEU A 226 20.56 -6.27 5.85
CA LEU A 226 21.89 -6.78 6.19
C LEU A 226 22.36 -7.88 5.21
N ILE A 227 21.44 -8.66 4.65
CA ILE A 227 21.74 -9.67 3.62
C ILE A 227 22.18 -9.01 2.30
N PHE A 228 21.62 -7.86 1.93
CA PHE A 228 22.00 -7.13 0.71
C PHE A 228 23.36 -6.40 0.79
N LYS A 229 24.02 -6.40 1.95
CA LYS A 229 25.31 -5.71 2.16
C LYS A 229 26.51 -6.66 2.28
N GLY A 230 26.30 -7.98 2.17
CA GLY A 230 27.34 -9.01 2.13
C GLY A 230 27.46 -9.61 0.74
#